data_AF-A0A359E979-F1
#
_entry.id   AF-A0A359E979-F1
#
_cell.length_a   1.000
_cell.length_b   1.000
_cell.length_c   1.000
_cell.angle_alpha   90.00
_cell.angle_beta   90.00
_cell.angle_gamma   90.00
#
_symmetry.space_group_name_H-M   'P 1'
#
loop_
_entity.id
_entity.type
_entity.pdbx_description
1 polymer ?
#
loop_
_entity_poly.entity_id
_entity_poly.type
_entity_poly.pdbx_seq_one_letter_code
_entity_poly.pdbx_strand_id
1 'polypeptide(L)'
;VGEGEIASFADMGITFENSGKMVIDDSDQLEKALSERPDQIANFFTNENSPVAMMKARAESYTESDGILSAIENGLDQKIDRLDRRIASERQYLEEYEAKQRQIFNELDLILEQGQAQYNAVLNFMTSY
;
A
#
# COMPACT_ATOMS: atom_id res chain seq x y z
N VAL A 1 -42.23 26.57 -18.12
CA VAL A 1 -41.16 25.60 -18.42
C VAL A 1 -41.56 24.35 -17.69
N GLY A 2 -41.89 23.27 -18.40
CA GLY A 2 -42.47 22.09 -17.76
C GLY A 2 -41.52 21.54 -16.71
N GLU A 3 -42.03 21.29 -15.51
CA GLU A 3 -41.29 20.64 -14.43
C GLU A 3 -40.88 19.26 -14.93
N GLY A 4 -39.61 19.15 -15.33
CA GLY A 4 -39.04 17.95 -15.90
C GLY A 4 -39.02 16.80 -14.89
N GLU A 5 -38.90 15.59 -15.42
CA GLU A 5 -38.65 14.38 -14.64
C GLU A 5 -37.41 14.56 -13.77
N ILE A 6 -37.46 14.11 -12.51
CA ILE A 6 -36.29 14.10 -11.62
C ILE A 6 -35.29 13.06 -12.14
N ALA A 7 -34.24 13.54 -12.82
CA ALA A 7 -33.18 12.70 -13.38
C ALA A 7 -31.85 12.84 -12.64
N SER A 8 -31.68 13.90 -11.85
CA SER A 8 -30.46 14.20 -11.11
C SER A 8 -30.73 14.84 -9.74
N PHE A 9 -29.72 14.84 -8.87
CA PHE A 9 -29.78 15.55 -7.59
C PHE A 9 -29.99 17.07 -7.76
N ALA A 10 -29.48 17.65 -8.85
CA ALA A 10 -29.65 19.06 -9.16
C ALA A 10 -31.13 19.43 -9.42
N ASP A 11 -31.92 18.50 -9.98
CA ASP A 11 -33.37 18.70 -10.22
C ASP A 11 -34.19 18.69 -8.93
N MET A 12 -33.56 18.34 -7.80
CA MET A 12 -34.09 18.41 -6.43
C MET A 12 -33.48 19.55 -5.61
N GLY A 13 -32.69 20.45 -6.23
CA GLY A 13 -31.99 21.52 -5.51
C GLY A 13 -30.79 21.04 -4.67
N ILE A 14 -30.27 19.83 -4.94
CA ILE A 14 -29.10 19.27 -4.27
C ILE A 14 -27.89 19.31 -5.21
N THR A 15 -26.78 19.85 -4.73
CA THR A 15 -25.51 19.90 -5.47
C THR A 15 -24.36 19.31 -4.65
N PHE A 16 -23.21 19.19 -5.28
CA PHE A 16 -21.98 18.73 -4.64
C PHE A 16 -20.93 19.83 -4.70
N GLU A 17 -20.31 20.13 -3.57
CA GLU A 17 -19.12 20.95 -3.53
C GLU A 17 -17.93 20.22 -4.21
N ASN A 18 -16.86 20.95 -4.53
CA ASN A 18 -15.61 20.37 -5.05
C ASN A 18 -14.98 19.31 -4.12
N SER A 19 -15.34 19.33 -2.84
CA SER A 19 -14.95 18.34 -1.84
C SER A 19 -15.71 17.01 -1.95
N GLY A 20 -16.77 16.95 -2.78
CA GLY A 20 -17.73 15.87 -2.83
C GLY A 20 -18.81 15.94 -1.73
N LYS A 21 -18.82 16.99 -0.92
CA LYS A 21 -19.87 17.21 0.09
C LYS A 21 -21.18 17.56 -0.60
N MET A 22 -22.23 16.81 -0.27
CA MET A 22 -23.60 17.10 -0.70
C MET A 22 -24.15 18.30 0.09
N VAL A 23 -24.69 19.28 -0.63
CA VAL A 23 -25.31 20.49 -0.06
C VAL A 23 -26.63 20.79 -0.76
N ILE A 24 -27.55 21.41 -0.02
CA ILE A 24 -28.79 21.92 -0.57
C ILE A 24 -28.50 23.33 -1.09
N ASP A 25 -28.61 23.52 -2.40
CA ASP A 25 -28.39 24.79 -3.08
C ASP A 25 -29.70 25.60 -3.16
N ASP A 26 -30.83 24.92 -3.37
CA ASP A 26 -32.16 25.52 -3.46
C ASP A 26 -33.17 24.73 -2.62
N SER A 27 -33.49 25.26 -1.44
CA SER A 27 -34.45 24.65 -0.51
C SER A 27 -35.88 24.67 -1.05
N ASP A 28 -36.25 25.71 -1.81
CA ASP A 28 -37.61 25.84 -2.37
C ASP A 28 -37.84 24.78 -3.46
N GLN A 29 -36.81 24.50 -4.27
CA GLN A 29 -36.87 23.41 -5.25
C GLN A 29 -36.95 22.04 -4.59
N LEU A 30 -36.23 21.83 -3.49
CA LEU A 30 -36.31 20.59 -2.73
C LEU A 30 -37.71 20.40 -2.14
N GLU A 31 -38.28 21.44 -1.53
CA GLU A 31 -39.63 21.41 -0.97
C GLU A 31 -40.70 21.15 -2.04
N LYS A 32 -40.59 21.79 -3.22
CA LYS A 32 -41.46 21.50 -4.37
C LYS A 32 -41.31 20.08 -4.88
N ALA A 33 -40.08 19.58 -5.03
CA ALA A 33 -39.85 18.19 -5.43
C ALA A 33 -40.51 17.20 -4.46
N LEU A 34 -40.40 17.44 -3.15
CA LEU A 34 -40.96 16.58 -2.11
C LEU A 34 -42.50 16.64 -2.04
N SER A 35 -43.08 17.81 -2.27
CA SER A 35 -44.55 18.01 -2.16
C SER A 35 -45.30 17.64 -3.44
N GLU A 36 -44.74 17.97 -4.60
CA GLU A 36 -45.43 17.86 -5.88
C GLU A 36 -45.03 16.60 -6.66
N ARG A 37 -43.84 16.02 -6.39
CA ARG A 37 -43.29 14.88 -7.14
C ARG A 37 -42.75 13.73 -6.26
N PRO A 38 -43.43 13.30 -5.19
CA PRO A 38 -42.92 12.28 -4.27
C PRO A 38 -42.67 10.92 -4.96
N ASP A 39 -43.51 10.54 -5.93
CA ASP A 39 -43.37 9.28 -6.66
C ASP A 39 -42.08 9.26 -7.51
N GLN A 40 -41.69 10.41 -8.08
CA GLN A 40 -40.46 10.52 -8.86
C GLN A 40 -39.22 10.41 -7.96
N ILE A 41 -39.28 10.97 -6.75
CA ILE A 41 -38.22 10.81 -5.75
C ILE A 41 -38.11 9.35 -5.32
N ALA A 42 -39.24 8.70 -5.03
CA ALA A 42 -39.25 7.28 -4.68
C ALA A 42 -38.63 6.44 -5.79
N ASN A 43 -38.99 6.69 -7.06
CA ASN A 43 -38.38 6.04 -8.21
C ASN A 43 -36.88 6.33 -8.32
N PHE A 44 -36.44 7.58 -8.08
CA PHE A 44 -35.02 7.95 -8.12
C PHE A 44 -34.17 7.16 -7.12
N PHE A 45 -34.68 6.86 -5.93
CA PHE A 45 -33.95 6.09 -4.92
C PHE A 45 -34.12 4.56 -5.03
N THR A 46 -35.13 4.07 -5.75
CA THR A 46 -35.43 2.63 -5.84
C THR A 46 -35.08 2.01 -7.19
N ASN A 47 -34.98 2.81 -8.25
CA ASN A 47 -34.67 2.33 -9.58
C ASN A 47 -33.19 1.91 -9.69
N GLU A 48 -32.95 0.71 -10.22
CA GLU A 48 -31.60 0.15 -10.39
C GLU A 48 -30.73 0.91 -11.39
N ASN A 49 -31.34 1.66 -12.31
CA ASN A 49 -30.65 2.51 -13.27
C ASN A 49 -30.53 3.97 -12.80
N SER A 50 -30.87 4.27 -11.54
CA SER A 50 -30.74 5.62 -11.02
C SER A 50 -29.29 6.00 -10.72
N PRO A 51 -28.96 7.30 -10.70
CA PRO A 51 -27.64 7.76 -10.25
C PRO A 51 -27.27 7.26 -8.85
N VAL A 52 -28.25 7.08 -7.95
CA VAL A 52 -28.01 6.55 -6.60
C VAL A 52 -27.58 5.09 -6.64
N ALA A 53 -28.28 4.27 -7.44
CA ALA A 53 -27.92 2.87 -7.63
C ALA A 53 -26.54 2.73 -8.27
N MET A 54 -26.20 3.58 -9.24
CA MET A 54 -24.85 3.62 -9.83
C MET A 54 -23.77 4.00 -8.81
N MET A 55 -24.03 5.00 -7.95
CA MET A 55 -23.12 5.38 -6.87
C MET A 55 -22.90 4.23 -5.87
N LYS A 56 -23.98 3.53 -5.51
CA LYS A 56 -23.92 2.34 -4.65
C LYS A 56 -23.08 1.23 -5.29
N ALA A 57 -23.38 0.85 -6.54
CA ALA A 57 -22.65 -0.18 -7.26
C ALA A 57 -21.16 0.18 -7.38
N ARG A 58 -20.85 1.46 -7.58
CA ARG A 58 -19.47 1.93 -7.60
C ARG A 58 -18.81 1.76 -6.24
N ALA A 59 -19.45 2.18 -5.16
CA ALA A 59 -18.92 1.99 -3.80
C ALA A 59 -18.70 0.50 -3.48
N GLU A 60 -19.65 -0.36 -3.83
CA GLU A 60 -19.56 -1.82 -3.64
C GLU A 60 -18.35 -2.41 -4.37
N SER A 61 -18.07 -2.00 -5.62
CA SER A 61 -16.87 -2.46 -6.36
C SER A 61 -15.53 -2.13 -5.68
N TYR A 62 -15.50 -1.15 -4.77
CA TYR A 62 -14.33 -0.86 -3.96
C TYR A 62 -14.27 -1.71 -2.70
N THR A 63 -15.41 -1.92 -2.02
CA THR A 63 -15.49 -2.47 -0.67
C THR A 63 -15.84 -3.95 -0.60
N GLU A 64 -16.26 -4.56 -1.71
CA GLU A 64 -16.56 -5.99 -1.75
C GLU A 64 -15.31 -6.83 -1.46
N SER A 65 -15.50 -8.11 -1.09
CA SER A 65 -14.43 -9.00 -0.62
C SER A 65 -13.29 -9.16 -1.64
N ASP A 66 -13.60 -9.12 -2.94
CA ASP A 66 -12.64 -9.16 -4.04
C ASP A 66 -12.56 -7.81 -4.78
N GLY A 67 -12.98 -6.74 -4.08
CA GLY A 67 -13.00 -5.39 -4.60
C GLY A 67 -11.61 -4.79 -4.70
N ILE A 68 -11.56 -3.56 -5.21
CA ILE A 68 -10.30 -2.84 -5.45
C ILE A 68 -9.49 -2.68 -4.15
N LEU A 69 -10.14 -2.39 -3.01
CA LEU A 69 -9.42 -2.21 -1.75
C LEU A 69 -8.77 -3.50 -1.27
N SER A 70 -9.48 -4.63 -1.37
CA SER A 70 -8.93 -5.96 -1.06
C SER A 70 -7.74 -6.30 -1.97
N ALA A 71 -7.83 -6.00 -3.27
CA ALA A 71 -6.70 -6.21 -4.19
C ALA A 71 -5.47 -5.37 -3.82
N ILE A 72 -5.67 -4.13 -3.38
CA ILE A 72 -4.60 -3.25 -2.90
C ILE A 72 -3.98 -3.80 -1.62
N GLU A 73 -4.79 -4.18 -0.64
CA GLU A 73 -4.34 -4.76 0.64
C GLU A 73 -3.51 -6.02 0.40
N ASN A 74 -4.04 -6.98 -0.35
CA ASN A 74 -3.34 -8.21 -0.72
C ASN A 74 -2.01 -7.93 -1.46
N GLY A 75 -1.99 -6.95 -2.35
CA GLY A 75 -0.77 -6.55 -3.07
C GLY A 75 0.29 -5.95 -2.14
N LEU A 76 -0.12 -5.18 -1.13
CA LEU A 76 0.77 -4.62 -0.12
C LEU A 76 1.31 -5.72 0.80
N ASP A 77 0.48 -6.65 1.26
CA ASP A 77 0.90 -7.76 2.10
C ASP A 77 1.93 -8.65 1.38
N GLN A 78 1.68 -8.99 0.11
CA GLN A 78 2.64 -9.73 -0.71
C GLN A 78 3.97 -8.98 -0.89
N LYS A 79 3.93 -7.64 -0.91
CA LYS A 79 5.14 -6.82 -0.98
C LYS A 79 5.90 -6.85 0.35
N ILE A 80 5.19 -6.75 1.47
CA ILE A 80 5.76 -6.85 2.82
C ILE A 80 6.44 -8.22 2.98
N ASP A 81 5.74 -9.31 2.71
CA ASP A 81 6.28 -10.68 2.80
C ASP A 81 7.56 -10.87 1.98
N ARG A 82 7.59 -10.31 0.76
CA ARG A 82 8.76 -10.39 -0.12
C ARG A 82 9.94 -9.61 0.45
N LEU A 83 9.69 -8.44 1.02
CA LEU A 83 10.72 -7.62 1.67
C LEU A 83 11.27 -8.33 2.90
N ASP A 84 10.41 -8.93 3.73
CA ASP A 84 10.82 -9.66 4.93
C ASP A 84 11.71 -10.85 4.61
N ARG A 85 11.33 -11.67 3.61
CA ARG A 85 12.17 -12.78 3.13
C ARG A 85 13.54 -12.29 2.64
N ARG A 86 13.55 -11.16 1.93
CA ARG A 86 14.79 -10.58 1.40
C ARG A 86 15.68 -10.07 2.53
N ILE A 87 15.11 -9.39 3.53
CA ILE A 87 15.83 -8.95 4.73
C ILE A 87 16.43 -10.15 5.47
N ALA A 88 15.67 -11.24 5.65
CA ALA A 88 16.17 -12.45 6.30
C ALA A 88 17.36 -13.07 5.53
N SER A 89 17.25 -13.16 4.20
CA SER A 89 18.34 -13.67 3.35
C SER A 89 19.59 -12.80 3.43
N GLU A 90 19.44 -11.47 3.42
CA GLU A 90 20.58 -10.55 3.52
C GLU A 90 21.25 -10.62 4.90
N ARG A 91 20.46 -10.80 5.98
CA ARG A 91 21.01 -11.02 7.33
C ARG A 91 21.85 -12.29 7.39
N GLN A 92 21.34 -13.40 6.86
CA GLN A 92 22.09 -14.65 6.79
C GLN A 92 23.39 -14.48 5.99
N TYR A 93 23.33 -13.81 4.84
CA TYR A 93 24.51 -13.52 4.03
C TYR A 93 25.56 -12.71 4.81
N LEU A 94 25.15 -11.69 5.56
CA LEU A 94 26.06 -10.88 6.38
C LEU A 94 26.70 -11.69 7.51
N GLU A 95 25.95 -12.58 8.16
CA GLU A 95 26.48 -13.48 9.21
C GLU A 95 27.52 -14.45 8.65
N GLU A 96 27.25 -15.07 7.50
CA GLU A 96 28.19 -15.95 6.81
C GLU A 96 29.45 -15.19 6.36
N TYR A 97 29.26 -13.97 5.83
CA TYR A 97 30.34 -13.10 5.43
C TYR A 97 31.23 -12.72 6.63
N GLU A 98 30.64 -12.33 7.76
CA GLU A 98 31.38 -12.01 8.98
C GLU A 98 32.16 -13.22 9.49
N ALA A 99 31.54 -14.40 9.55
CA ALA A 99 32.20 -15.64 9.98
C ALA A 99 33.41 -15.98 9.10
N LYS A 100 33.27 -15.83 7.78
CA LYS A 100 34.37 -16.02 6.83
C LYS A 100 35.49 -15.00 7.05
N GLN A 101 35.16 -13.73 7.28
CA GLN A 101 36.18 -12.71 7.57
C GLN A 101 36.94 -13.02 8.86
N ARG A 102 36.26 -13.50 9.91
CA ARG A 102 36.91 -13.95 11.16
C ARG A 102 37.85 -15.13 10.93
N GLN A 103 37.47 -16.09 10.09
CA GLN A 103 38.35 -17.22 9.73
C GLN A 103 39.59 -16.75 8.98
N ILE A 104 39.43 -15.89 7.96
CA ILE A 104 40.54 -15.31 7.21
C ILE A 104 41.48 -14.55 8.15
N PHE A 105 40.94 -13.76 9.07
CA PHE A 105 41.74 -13.02 10.04
C PHE A 105 42.57 -13.96 10.93
N ASN A 106 41.96 -15.00 11.50
CA ASN A 106 42.68 -15.99 12.32
C ASN A 106 43.77 -16.72 11.51
N GLU A 107 43.51 -17.04 10.25
CA GLU A 107 44.51 -17.67 9.37
C GLU A 107 45.69 -16.74 9.08
N LEU A 108 45.42 -15.46 8.82
CA LEU A 108 46.46 -14.44 8.66
C LEU A 108 47.31 -14.30 9.92
N ASP A 109 46.70 -14.30 11.11
CA ASP A 109 47.43 -14.25 12.38
C ASP A 109 48.37 -15.45 12.56
N LEU A 110 47.91 -16.67 12.25
CA LEU A 110 48.75 -17.87 12.30
C LEU A 110 49.91 -17.80 11.30
N ILE A 111 49.67 -17.28 10.10
CA ILE A 111 50.73 -17.10 9.09
C ILE A 111 51.77 -16.08 9.59
N LEU A 112 51.33 -14.98 10.22
CA LEU A 112 52.23 -13.98 10.80
C LEU A 112 53.08 -14.56 11.93
N GLU A 113 52.49 -15.33 12.84
CA GLU A 113 53.20 -16.00 13.92
C GLU A 113 54.24 -16.99 13.38
N GLN A 114 53.85 -17.84 12.42
CA GLN A 114 54.76 -18.77 11.75
C GLN A 114 55.89 -18.05 11.02
N GLY A 115 55.60 -16.95 10.32
CA GLY A 115 56.58 -16.13 9.63
C GLY A 115 57.60 -15.52 10.60
N GLN A 116 57.15 -15.04 11.76
CA GLN A 116 58.03 -14.50 12.81
C GLN A 116 58.92 -15.59 13.42
N ALA A 117 58.37 -16.79 13.66
CA ALA A 117 59.14 -17.93 14.15
C ALA A 117 60.22 -18.37 13.14
N GLN A 118 59.88 -18.44 11.85
CA GLN A 118 60.81 -18.75 10.77
C GLN A 118 61.93 -17.70 10.66
N TYR A 119 61.57 -16.41 10.72
CA TYR A 119 62.55 -15.33 10.71
C TYR A 119 63.57 -15.45 11.86
N ASN A 120 63.09 -15.70 13.09
CA ASN A 120 63.96 -15.89 14.25
C ASN A 120 64.88 -17.12 14.10
N ALA A 121 64.39 -18.22 13.52
CA ALA A 121 65.20 -19.41 13.26
C ALA A 121 66.34 -19.12 12.27
N VAL A 122 66.07 -18.36 11.21
CA VAL A 122 67.09 -17.94 10.22
C VAL A 122 68.12 -17.00 10.85
N LEU A 123 67.69 -16.05 11.67
CA LEU A 123 68.61 -15.18 12.41
C LEU A 123 69.55 -15.97 13.32
N ASN A 124 69.03 -16.93 14.07
CA ASN A 124 69.85 -17.79 14.94
C ASN A 124 70.85 -18.64 14.15
N PHE A 125 70.47 -19.11 12.96
CA PHE A 125 71.40 -19.84 12.09
C PHE A 125 72.53 -18.93 11.60
N MET A 126 72.22 -17.70 11.18
CA MET A 126 73.21 -16.72 10.69
C MET A 126 74.14 -16.18 11.79
N THR A 127 73.70 -16.15 13.05
CA THR A 127 74.54 -15.72 14.19
C THR A 127 75.34 -16.85 14.85
N SER A 128 75.06 -18.11 14.51
CA SER A 128 75.79 -19.29 15.04
C SER A 128 77.10 -19.63 14.32
N TYR A 129 77.53 -18.78 13.37
CA TYR A 129 78.82 -18.85 12.67
C TYR A 129 79.71 -17.66 13.01
#